data_AF-A0A8H7Y8W2-F1
#
_entry.id   AF-A0A8H7Y8W2-F1
#
_cell.length_a   1.000
_cell.length_b   1.000
_cell.length_c   1.000
_cell.angle_alpha   90.00
_cell.angle_beta   90.00
_cell.angle_gamma   90.00
#
_symmetry.space_group_name_H-M   'P 1'
#
loop_
_entity.id
_entity.type
_entity.pdbx_description
1 polymer ?
#
loop_
_entity_poly.entity_id
_entity_poly.type
_entity_poly.pdbx_seq_one_letter_code
_entity_poly.pdbx_strand_id
1 'polypeptide(L)'
;MPRPIFGIGHSVGGNNLVNLSLLHPRLLTSLILLDPVIYRPEITPQDDIFHNKLESSTAPARTVASSYRRDIWPSRAAAAEAVKKSPFYQHWDPRVLALWIQYGLRELPTAIYPSPQSSSSLSPTSPAIHSENPVTLTTTRHQEVFTFSRPNFDPPNTRPINRLTHPDLAPGITYEFPFYRPEAALTFARLPHLRPSVLYVFADKSDMCLPHHCQAKLDNTGIGVGGSGGVAEGRVKSVLLKDVGHLIPMEAVVETADHAAEWIGKEMQRWRREEGEFRREWEKKSKIEKATIDEEWRGHAKPPVRSNQSNGVGGAARVDAKL
;
A
#
# COMPACT_ATOMS: atom_id res chain seq x y z
N MET A 1 20.83 0.66 3.81
CA MET A 1 19.85 1.62 4.33
C MET A 1 19.96 1.65 5.85
N PRO A 2 20.06 2.83 6.48
CA PRO A 2 20.06 2.93 7.94
C PRO A 2 18.72 2.40 8.51
N ARG A 3 18.79 1.62 9.58
CA ARG A 3 17.63 1.11 10.32
C ARG A 3 17.51 1.84 11.66
N PRO A 4 16.30 1.93 12.24
CA PRO A 4 15.03 1.33 11.79
C PRO A 4 14.33 2.14 10.69
N ILE A 5 13.47 1.48 9.89
CA ILE A 5 12.66 2.10 8.84
C ILE A 5 11.19 1.87 9.17
N PHE A 6 10.39 2.93 9.18
CA PHE A 6 8.95 2.88 9.43
C PHE A 6 8.18 3.20 8.16
N GLY A 7 7.11 2.44 7.90
CA GLY A 7 6.18 2.72 6.81
C GLY A 7 4.92 3.38 7.34
N ILE A 8 4.50 4.49 6.72
CA ILE A 8 3.20 5.12 6.98
C ILE A 8 2.45 5.14 5.66
N GLY A 9 1.28 4.49 5.62
CA GLY A 9 0.52 4.33 4.39
C GLY A 9 -0.96 4.54 4.62
N HIS A 10 -1.56 5.42 3.81
CA HIS A 10 -2.99 5.65 3.78
C HIS A 10 -3.65 4.89 2.64
N SER A 11 -4.87 4.38 2.85
CA SER A 11 -5.71 3.81 1.78
C SER A 11 -4.95 2.73 0.98
N VAL A 12 -4.83 2.89 -0.34
CA VAL A 12 -4.05 2.02 -1.24
C VAL A 12 -2.55 2.02 -0.89
N GLY A 13 -2.00 3.13 -0.38
CA GLY A 13 -0.64 3.20 0.11
C GLY A 13 -0.39 2.27 1.30
N GLY A 14 -1.38 2.09 2.17
CA GLY A 14 -1.32 1.10 3.26
C GLY A 14 -1.24 -0.34 2.74
N ASN A 15 -2.07 -0.67 1.73
CA ASN A 15 -2.03 -1.95 1.04
C ASN A 15 -0.66 -2.20 0.39
N ASN A 16 -0.11 -1.21 -0.30
CA ASN A 16 1.21 -1.29 -0.94
C ASN A 16 2.32 -1.60 0.07
N LEU A 17 2.32 -0.94 1.24
CA LEU A 17 3.32 -1.19 2.29
C LEU A 17 3.20 -2.56 2.94
N VAL A 18 1.97 -3.09 3.08
CA VAL A 18 1.75 -4.48 3.50
C VAL A 18 2.37 -5.44 2.48
N ASN A 19 2.10 -5.25 1.19
CA ASN A 19 2.70 -6.08 0.13
C ASN A 19 4.23 -5.98 0.08
N LEU A 20 4.78 -4.77 0.23
CA LEU A 20 6.23 -4.57 0.34
C LEU A 20 6.81 -5.35 1.52
N SER A 21 6.11 -5.36 2.65
CA SER A 21 6.53 -6.09 3.85
C SER A 21 6.41 -7.60 3.68
N LEU A 22 5.46 -8.09 2.88
CA LEU A 22 5.36 -9.51 2.54
C LEU A 22 6.51 -9.94 1.62
N LEU A 23 6.92 -9.08 0.67
CA LEU A 23 8.06 -9.32 -0.22
C LEU A 23 9.41 -9.19 0.52
N HIS A 24 9.51 -8.25 1.46
CA HIS A 24 10.71 -7.99 2.24
C HIS A 24 10.41 -7.94 3.75
N PRO A 25 10.21 -9.11 4.41
CA PRO A 25 9.72 -9.19 5.80
C PRO A 25 10.58 -8.50 6.87
N ARG A 26 11.83 -8.16 6.55
CA ARG A 26 12.78 -7.50 7.47
C ARG A 26 13.14 -6.08 7.03
N LEU A 27 12.50 -5.53 5.99
CA LEU A 27 12.81 -4.19 5.50
C LEU A 27 12.29 -3.13 6.47
N LEU A 28 10.98 -3.16 6.74
CA LEU A 28 10.30 -2.22 7.63
C LEU A 28 10.25 -2.81 9.04
N THR A 29 10.55 -1.97 10.03
CA THR A 29 10.48 -2.32 11.45
C THR A 29 9.03 -2.36 11.91
N SER A 30 8.23 -1.38 11.48
CA SER A 30 6.80 -1.29 11.79
C SER A 30 6.06 -0.50 10.71
N LEU A 31 4.74 -0.73 10.64
CA LEU A 31 3.78 -0.02 9.79
C LEU A 31 2.79 0.79 10.64
N ILE A 32 2.40 1.95 10.11
CA ILE A 32 1.25 2.75 10.54
C ILE A 32 0.31 2.83 9.34
N LEU A 33 -0.82 2.16 9.42
CA LEU A 33 -1.77 1.99 8.34
C LEU A 33 -3.00 2.84 8.61
N LEU A 34 -3.13 3.92 7.85
CA LEU A 34 -4.23 4.89 7.96
C LEU A 34 -5.35 4.44 7.03
N ASP A 35 -6.43 3.92 7.59
CA ASP A 35 -7.61 3.49 6.86
C ASP A 35 -7.29 2.62 5.61
N PRO A 36 -6.50 1.53 5.76
CA PRO A 36 -5.95 0.82 4.61
C PRO A 36 -7.04 0.08 3.82
N VAL A 37 -6.92 0.11 2.49
CA VAL A 37 -7.79 -0.62 1.54
C VAL A 37 -7.41 -2.10 1.53
N ILE A 38 -7.88 -2.83 2.55
CA ILE A 38 -7.67 -4.27 2.74
C ILE A 38 -8.95 -4.82 3.36
N TYR A 39 -9.61 -5.76 2.67
CA TYR A 39 -10.90 -6.31 3.04
C TYR A 39 -10.99 -7.80 2.66
N ARG A 40 -11.92 -8.52 3.28
CA ARG A 40 -12.15 -9.95 3.00
C ARG A 40 -12.63 -10.16 1.56
N PRO A 41 -12.22 -11.25 0.90
CA PRO A 41 -12.71 -11.58 -0.44
C PRO A 41 -14.21 -11.89 -0.48
N GLU A 42 -14.81 -12.34 0.61
CA GLU A 42 -16.23 -12.61 0.66
C GLU A 42 -17.02 -11.30 0.76
N ILE A 43 -17.76 -10.95 -0.30
CA ILE A 43 -18.77 -9.89 -0.25
C ILE A 43 -20.00 -10.46 0.48
N THR A 44 -20.19 -10.11 1.73
CA THR A 44 -21.47 -10.36 2.41
C THR A 44 -22.49 -9.30 1.97
N PRO A 45 -23.81 -9.56 2.04
CA PRO A 45 -24.83 -8.54 1.78
C PRO A 45 -24.69 -7.28 2.65
N GLN A 46 -23.97 -7.38 3.78
CA GLN A 46 -23.64 -6.27 4.66
C GLN A 46 -22.44 -5.43 4.16
N ASP A 47 -21.68 -5.94 3.20
CA ASP A 47 -20.53 -5.27 2.57
C ASP A 47 -20.92 -4.45 1.31
N ASP A 48 -22.20 -4.45 0.95
CA ASP A 48 -22.77 -3.75 -0.23
C ASP A 48 -22.61 -2.21 -0.15
N ILE A 49 -21.99 -1.68 0.90
CA ILE A 49 -21.67 -0.25 1.07
C ILE A 49 -20.48 0.17 0.18
N PHE A 50 -19.55 -0.76 -0.12
CA PHE A 50 -18.51 -0.54 -1.14
C PHE A 50 -19.09 -0.46 -2.56
N HIS A 51 -20.21 -1.16 -2.75
CA HIS A 51 -21.01 -1.19 -3.95
C HIS A 51 -22.31 -0.42 -3.72
N ASN A 52 -22.20 0.84 -3.28
CA ASN A 52 -23.22 1.84 -3.55
C ASN A 52 -23.38 1.94 -5.08
N LYS A 53 -24.04 0.94 -5.66
CA LYS A 53 -24.64 1.00 -6.98
C LYS A 53 -25.63 2.12 -6.81
N LEU A 54 -25.29 3.29 -7.33
CA LEU A 54 -26.31 4.21 -7.79
C LEU A 54 -27.32 3.33 -8.51
N GLU A 55 -28.61 3.34 -8.17
CA GLU A 55 -29.58 2.30 -8.58
C GLU A 55 -29.59 1.99 -10.10
N SER A 56 -29.00 2.87 -10.92
CA SER A 56 -28.80 2.75 -12.36
C SER A 56 -27.37 2.41 -12.85
N SER A 57 -26.36 2.19 -11.99
CA SER A 57 -24.95 2.03 -12.37
C SER A 57 -24.34 0.74 -11.84
N THR A 58 -23.76 -0.04 -12.75
CA THR A 58 -22.96 -1.23 -12.44
C THR A 58 -21.52 -0.90 -12.01
N ALA A 59 -21.12 0.38 -12.06
CA ALA A 59 -19.76 0.82 -11.72
C ALA A 59 -19.65 1.25 -10.25
N PRO A 60 -18.48 1.06 -9.60
CA PRO A 60 -18.26 1.56 -8.24
C PRO A 60 -18.48 3.07 -8.13
N ALA A 61 -19.15 3.54 -7.07
CA ALA A 61 -19.53 4.95 -6.89
C ALA A 61 -18.35 5.92 -7.03
N ARG A 62 -17.19 5.59 -6.42
CA ARG A 62 -15.96 6.40 -6.51
C ARG A 62 -15.45 6.52 -7.95
N THR A 63 -15.53 5.44 -8.72
CA THR A 63 -15.16 5.43 -10.14
C THR A 63 -16.04 6.36 -10.94
N VAL A 64 -17.36 6.34 -10.71
CA VAL A 64 -18.30 7.26 -11.37
C VAL A 64 -18.03 8.71 -10.96
N ALA A 65 -17.96 9.00 -9.67
CA ALA A 65 -17.74 10.35 -9.15
C ALA A 65 -16.46 10.99 -9.71
N SER A 66 -15.36 10.24 -9.74
CA SER A 66 -14.08 10.73 -10.25
C SER A 66 -14.01 10.82 -11.77
N SER A 67 -14.77 10.00 -12.51
CA SER A 67 -14.79 10.03 -13.98
C SER A 67 -15.38 11.32 -14.53
N TYR A 68 -16.42 11.84 -13.88
CA TYR A 68 -17.19 12.99 -14.37
C TYR A 68 -16.91 14.30 -13.63
N ARG A 69 -16.06 14.29 -12.60
CA ARG A 69 -15.73 15.52 -11.88
C ARG A 69 -15.12 16.57 -12.79
N ARG A 70 -15.40 17.82 -12.45
CA ARG A 70 -14.68 18.98 -12.99
C ARG A 70 -13.22 18.90 -12.55
N ASP A 71 -12.31 19.08 -13.50
CA ASP A 71 -10.86 19.10 -13.26
C ASP A 71 -10.14 20.26 -13.95
N ILE A 72 -10.88 21.26 -14.45
CA ILE A 72 -10.35 22.52 -14.99
C ILE A 72 -11.01 23.71 -14.29
N TRP A 73 -10.20 24.73 -13.99
CA TRP A 73 -10.66 26.01 -13.47
C TRP A 73 -10.02 27.17 -14.25
N PRO A 74 -10.71 28.32 -14.38
CA PRO A 74 -10.18 29.50 -15.06
C PRO A 74 -8.89 30.05 -14.44
N SER A 75 -8.67 29.78 -13.15
CA SER A 75 -7.44 30.12 -12.46
C SER A 75 -7.27 29.36 -11.14
N ARG A 76 -6.09 29.47 -10.53
CA ARG A 76 -5.83 28.88 -9.20
C ARG A 76 -6.68 29.52 -8.11
N ALA A 77 -6.90 30.84 -8.15
CA ALA A 77 -7.79 31.51 -7.21
C ALA A 77 -9.24 31.02 -7.38
N ALA A 78 -9.71 30.88 -8.62
CA ALA A 78 -11.05 30.33 -8.89
C ALA A 78 -11.19 28.87 -8.41
N ALA A 79 -10.14 28.04 -8.55
CA ALA A 79 -10.11 26.69 -8.01
C ALA A 79 -10.18 26.69 -6.47
N ALA A 80 -9.39 27.54 -5.81
CA ALA A 80 -9.39 27.69 -4.36
C ALA A 80 -10.78 28.05 -3.81
N GLU A 81 -11.47 29.00 -4.45
CA GLU A 81 -12.82 29.40 -4.06
C GLU A 81 -13.85 28.30 -4.32
N ALA A 82 -13.70 27.53 -5.41
CA ALA A 82 -14.57 26.40 -5.69
C ALA A 82 -14.42 25.27 -4.65
N VAL A 83 -13.19 24.92 -4.26
CA VAL A 83 -12.96 23.84 -3.30
C VAL A 83 -13.38 24.20 -1.89
N LYS A 84 -13.17 25.45 -1.45
CA LYS A 84 -13.64 25.94 -0.14
C LYS A 84 -15.17 25.83 0.02
N LYS A 85 -15.92 25.99 -1.07
CA LYS A 85 -17.39 25.90 -1.07
C LYS A 85 -17.91 24.45 -1.11
N SER A 86 -17.06 23.49 -1.45
CA SER A 86 -17.47 22.09 -1.59
C SER A 86 -17.50 21.38 -0.24
N PRO A 87 -18.62 20.74 0.15
CA PRO A 87 -18.74 20.00 1.42
C PRO A 87 -17.66 18.94 1.63
N PHE A 88 -17.13 18.37 0.54
CA PHE A 88 -16.08 17.37 0.57
C PHE A 88 -14.78 17.89 1.21
N TYR A 89 -14.40 19.14 0.95
CA TYR A 89 -13.15 19.72 1.45
C TYR A 89 -13.32 20.46 2.78
N GLN A 90 -14.56 20.69 3.24
CA GLN A 90 -14.83 21.46 4.46
C GLN A 90 -14.26 20.79 5.72
N HIS A 91 -14.09 19.47 5.71
CA HIS A 91 -13.55 18.71 6.83
C HIS A 91 -12.02 18.61 6.82
N TRP A 92 -11.34 19.13 5.79
CA TRP A 92 -9.88 19.05 5.71
C TRP A 92 -9.22 20.09 6.61
N ASP A 93 -8.07 19.74 7.18
CA ASP A 93 -7.18 20.67 7.87
C ASP A 93 -6.82 21.83 6.91
N PRO A 94 -7.00 23.10 7.31
CA PRO A 94 -6.74 24.24 6.44
C PRO A 94 -5.32 24.27 5.84
N ARG A 95 -4.32 23.73 6.54
CA ARG A 95 -2.93 23.64 6.05
C ARG A 95 -2.83 22.62 4.93
N VAL A 96 -3.52 21.48 5.05
CA VAL A 96 -3.55 20.46 4.00
C VAL A 96 -4.28 20.99 2.77
N LEU A 97 -5.42 21.68 2.95
CA LEU A 97 -6.15 22.29 1.85
C LEU A 97 -5.30 23.35 1.12
N ALA A 98 -4.56 24.19 1.85
CA ALA A 98 -3.64 25.16 1.27
C ALA A 98 -2.54 24.48 0.42
N LEU A 99 -1.94 23.41 0.94
CA LEU A 99 -0.95 22.61 0.20
C LEU A 99 -1.56 21.94 -1.03
N TRP A 100 -2.80 21.45 -0.94
CA TRP A 100 -3.51 20.88 -2.08
C TRP A 100 -3.77 21.93 -3.16
N ILE A 101 -4.17 23.15 -2.81
CA ILE A 101 -4.35 24.26 -3.78
C ILE A 101 -3.01 24.62 -4.43
N GLN A 102 -1.91 24.59 -3.68
CA GLN A 102 -0.58 24.91 -4.16
C GLN A 102 -0.02 23.83 -5.11
N TYR A 103 -0.07 22.57 -4.70
CA TYR A 103 0.64 21.47 -5.38
C TYR A 103 -0.28 20.52 -6.16
N GLY A 104 -1.54 20.42 -5.77
CA GLY A 104 -2.55 19.59 -6.42
C GLY A 104 -3.03 20.13 -7.76
N LEU A 105 -2.68 21.38 -8.10
CA LEU A 105 -3.05 22.04 -9.35
C LEU A 105 -1.82 22.48 -10.15
N ARG A 106 -1.88 22.32 -11.46
CA ARG A 106 -0.88 22.76 -12.44
C ARG A 106 -1.50 23.61 -13.53
N GLU A 107 -0.71 24.50 -14.11
CA GLU A 107 -1.18 25.40 -15.18
C GLU A 107 -1.41 24.63 -16.49
N LEU A 108 -2.36 25.14 -17.28
CA LEU A 108 -2.55 24.78 -18.68
C LEU A 108 -1.61 25.61 -19.58
N PRO A 109 -1.21 25.09 -20.76
CA PRO A 109 -1.66 23.84 -21.38
C PRO A 109 -0.98 22.59 -20.81
N THR A 110 -1.63 21.44 -20.99
CA THR A 110 -1.06 20.10 -20.71
C THR A 110 -1.30 19.16 -21.89
N ALA A 111 -0.69 17.98 -21.88
CA ALA A 111 -0.87 16.99 -22.96
C ALA A 111 -2.34 16.57 -23.20
N ILE A 112 -3.19 16.61 -22.18
CA ILE A 112 -4.63 16.26 -22.29
C ILE A 112 -5.54 17.48 -22.46
N TYR A 113 -5.03 18.68 -22.20
CA TYR A 113 -5.71 19.97 -22.36
C TYR A 113 -4.78 20.93 -23.09
N PRO A 114 -4.58 20.75 -24.42
CA PRO A 114 -3.71 21.61 -25.19
C PRO A 114 -4.30 23.01 -25.29
N SER A 115 -3.44 24.02 -25.50
CA SER A 115 -3.91 25.35 -25.87
C SER A 115 -4.76 25.22 -27.14
N PRO A 116 -5.83 26.01 -27.30
CA PRO A 116 -6.40 26.20 -28.63
C PRO A 116 -5.23 26.53 -29.55
N GLN A 117 -5.02 25.72 -30.59
CA GLN A 117 -4.10 26.10 -31.65
C GLN A 117 -4.53 27.50 -32.07
N SER A 118 -3.60 28.43 -32.10
CA SER A 118 -3.78 29.75 -32.69
C SER A 118 -4.17 29.56 -34.15
N SER A 119 -5.45 29.30 -34.41
CA SER A 119 -6.05 29.38 -35.72
C SER A 119 -6.00 30.85 -36.11
N SER A 120 -4.98 31.16 -36.90
CA SER A 120 -4.86 32.31 -37.80
C SER A 120 -5.19 33.70 -37.24
N SER A 121 -4.15 34.54 -37.21
CA SER A 121 -4.19 36.00 -37.42
C SER A 121 -5.24 36.81 -36.64
N LEU A 122 -4.79 37.66 -35.71
CA LEU A 122 -5.07 39.11 -35.70
C LEU A 122 -4.39 39.76 -34.46
N SER A 123 -3.52 40.73 -34.78
CA SER A 123 -3.05 41.93 -34.06
C SER A 123 -2.79 41.92 -32.53
N PRO A 124 -1.58 42.32 -32.08
CA PRO A 124 -1.27 42.50 -30.66
C PRO A 124 -1.69 43.91 -30.22
N THR A 125 -2.92 44.07 -29.72
CA THR A 125 -3.30 45.31 -29.01
C THR A 125 -4.24 45.01 -27.86
N SER A 126 -3.66 44.60 -26.73
CA SER A 126 -4.11 44.98 -25.38
C SER A 126 -3.07 44.51 -24.37
N PRO A 127 -2.65 45.34 -23.41
CA PRO A 127 -1.83 44.86 -22.30
C PRO A 127 -2.66 43.85 -21.51
N ALA A 128 -2.14 42.62 -21.40
CA ALA A 128 -2.76 41.56 -20.64
C ALA A 128 -2.86 41.99 -19.17
N ILE A 129 -4.04 42.51 -18.80
CA ILE A 129 -4.49 42.54 -17.41
C ILE A 129 -4.31 41.12 -16.91
N HIS A 130 -3.49 40.93 -15.87
CA HIS A 130 -3.13 39.65 -15.24
C HIS A 130 -4.25 38.60 -15.30
N SER A 131 -4.38 37.89 -16.44
CA SER A 131 -5.31 36.79 -16.55
C SER A 131 -4.54 35.62 -15.99
N GLU A 132 -4.82 35.27 -14.74
CA GLU A 132 -4.25 34.07 -14.14
C GLU A 132 -4.45 32.89 -15.10
N ASN A 133 -3.39 32.11 -15.33
CA ASN A 133 -3.46 30.97 -16.24
C ASN A 133 -4.50 29.95 -15.72
N PRO A 134 -5.35 29.37 -16.60
CA PRO A 134 -6.20 28.25 -16.24
C PRO A 134 -5.40 27.10 -15.65
N VAL A 135 -6.02 26.39 -14.71
CA VAL A 135 -5.37 25.28 -14.00
C VAL A 135 -6.17 23.99 -14.11
N THR A 136 -5.47 22.88 -13.98
CA THR A 136 -6.04 21.53 -13.89
C THR A 136 -5.37 20.75 -12.76
N LEU A 137 -5.86 19.55 -12.45
CA LEU A 137 -5.24 18.67 -11.46
C LEU A 137 -3.83 18.22 -11.90
N THR A 138 -2.89 18.20 -10.95
CA THR A 138 -1.54 17.64 -11.16
C THR A 138 -1.64 16.13 -11.42
N THR A 139 -2.38 15.41 -10.57
CA THR A 139 -2.83 14.04 -10.83
C THR A 139 -4.13 14.09 -11.62
N THR A 140 -4.12 13.64 -12.86
CA THR A 140 -5.32 13.69 -13.70
C THR A 140 -6.44 12.84 -13.10
N ARG A 141 -7.71 13.21 -13.34
CA ARG A 141 -8.86 12.38 -12.93
C ARG A 141 -8.78 10.95 -13.48
N HIS A 142 -8.16 10.77 -14.65
CA HIS A 142 -7.96 9.47 -15.27
C HIS A 142 -7.03 8.57 -14.43
N GLN A 143 -5.89 9.10 -13.97
CA GLN A 143 -4.97 8.36 -13.10
C GLN A 143 -5.59 8.03 -11.75
N GLU A 144 -6.39 8.95 -11.21
CA GLU A 144 -7.13 8.68 -9.98
C GLU A 144 -8.16 7.55 -10.16
N VAL A 145 -8.96 7.58 -11.23
CA VAL A 145 -9.94 6.51 -11.52
C VAL A 145 -9.25 5.15 -11.65
N PHE A 146 -8.06 5.09 -12.27
CA PHE A 146 -7.30 3.85 -12.36
C PHE A 146 -6.84 3.32 -11.00
N THR A 147 -6.80 4.15 -9.96
CA THR A 147 -6.52 3.70 -8.59
C THR A 147 -7.70 2.91 -8.01
N PHE A 148 -8.94 3.25 -8.38
CA PHE A 148 -10.14 2.58 -7.88
C PHE A 148 -10.56 1.37 -8.69
N SER A 149 -10.26 1.36 -9.99
CA SER A 149 -10.85 0.39 -10.90
C SER A 149 -9.92 0.02 -12.03
N ARG A 150 -9.88 -1.27 -12.35
CA ARG A 150 -9.31 -1.80 -13.58
C ARG A 150 -10.46 -2.27 -14.48
N PRO A 151 -10.50 -1.85 -15.76
CA PRO A 151 -11.59 -2.23 -16.66
C PRO A 151 -11.56 -3.73 -16.93
N ASN A 152 -12.73 -4.36 -16.83
CA ASN A 152 -12.99 -5.70 -17.35
C ASN A 152 -14.42 -5.76 -17.92
N PHE A 153 -14.54 -5.47 -19.21
CA PHE A 153 -15.83 -5.32 -19.88
C PHE A 153 -16.42 -6.65 -20.36
N ASP A 154 -15.73 -7.77 -20.17
CA ASP A 154 -16.27 -9.09 -20.44
C ASP A 154 -17.16 -9.51 -19.24
N PRO A 155 -18.48 -9.71 -19.43
CA PRO A 155 -19.35 -10.13 -18.34
C PRO A 155 -18.92 -11.49 -17.76
N PRO A 156 -19.23 -11.78 -16.48
CA PRO A 156 -18.74 -12.99 -15.85
C PRO A 156 -19.27 -14.23 -16.56
N ASN A 157 -18.42 -15.26 -16.66
CA ASN A 157 -18.74 -16.56 -17.28
C ASN A 157 -19.08 -16.50 -18.78
N THR A 158 -18.85 -15.37 -19.46
CA THR A 158 -19.08 -15.28 -20.93
C THR A 158 -17.89 -15.74 -21.75
N ARG A 159 -16.67 -15.69 -21.18
CA ARG A 159 -15.41 -16.07 -21.84
C ARG A 159 -14.46 -16.71 -20.82
N PRO A 160 -13.53 -17.58 -21.27
CA PRO A 160 -12.43 -18.03 -20.41
C PRO A 160 -11.60 -16.85 -19.90
N ILE A 161 -11.13 -16.94 -18.65
CA ILE A 161 -10.28 -15.89 -18.05
C ILE A 161 -8.98 -15.76 -18.86
N ASN A 162 -8.74 -14.56 -19.38
CA ASN A 162 -7.48 -14.26 -20.05
C ASN A 162 -6.37 -14.13 -19.01
N ARG A 163 -5.57 -15.19 -18.82
CA ARG A 163 -4.47 -15.22 -17.84
C ARG A 163 -3.30 -14.28 -18.17
N LEU A 164 -3.18 -13.81 -19.42
CA LEU A 164 -2.14 -12.85 -19.79
C LEU A 164 -2.48 -11.45 -19.26
N THR A 165 -3.75 -11.06 -19.33
CA THR A 165 -4.19 -9.72 -18.93
C THR A 165 -4.81 -9.71 -17.54
N HIS A 166 -5.60 -10.70 -17.18
CA HIS A 166 -6.42 -10.75 -15.96
C HIS A 166 -6.16 -12.03 -15.13
N PRO A 167 -4.90 -12.35 -14.77
CA PRO A 167 -4.56 -13.59 -14.05
C PRO A 167 -5.23 -13.71 -12.67
N ASP A 168 -5.61 -12.57 -12.11
CA ASP A 168 -6.10 -12.27 -10.78
C ASP A 168 -7.64 -12.24 -10.67
N LEU A 169 -8.36 -12.44 -11.78
CA LEU A 169 -9.81 -12.62 -11.75
C LEU A 169 -10.18 -13.99 -11.16
N ALA A 170 -11.08 -13.94 -10.19
CA ALA A 170 -11.74 -15.08 -9.58
C ALA A 170 -13.23 -14.73 -9.42
N PRO A 171 -14.12 -15.31 -10.25
CA PRO A 171 -15.57 -15.11 -10.11
C PRO A 171 -16.04 -15.35 -8.67
N GLY A 172 -16.77 -14.39 -8.11
CA GLY A 172 -17.29 -14.46 -6.73
C GLY A 172 -16.30 -14.11 -5.62
N ILE A 173 -15.04 -13.80 -5.94
CA ILE A 173 -13.99 -13.43 -4.97
C ILE A 173 -13.41 -12.06 -5.30
N THR A 174 -12.89 -11.88 -6.51
CA THR A 174 -12.23 -10.63 -6.94
C THR A 174 -12.89 -10.00 -8.16
N TYR A 175 -13.94 -10.63 -8.67
CA TYR A 175 -14.63 -10.19 -9.87
C TYR A 175 -15.79 -9.26 -9.50
N GLU A 176 -15.67 -8.02 -9.94
CA GLU A 176 -16.76 -7.06 -10.03
C GLU A 176 -16.92 -6.72 -11.53
N PHE A 177 -18.15 -6.52 -12.00
CA PHE A 177 -18.42 -6.11 -13.39
C PHE A 177 -19.01 -4.71 -13.41
N PRO A 178 -18.56 -3.80 -14.30
CA PRO A 178 -17.62 -4.01 -15.41
C PRO A 178 -16.15 -3.63 -15.07
N PHE A 179 -15.83 -3.53 -13.78
CA PHE A 179 -14.52 -3.15 -13.27
C PHE A 179 -14.13 -4.04 -12.11
N TYR A 180 -12.85 -4.29 -11.92
CA TYR A 180 -12.37 -5.06 -10.77
C TYR A 180 -11.08 -4.46 -10.18
N ARG A 181 -10.78 -4.78 -8.92
CA ARG A 181 -9.49 -4.48 -8.26
C ARG A 181 -9.19 -5.52 -7.17
N PRO A 182 -8.37 -6.55 -7.45
CA PRO A 182 -8.22 -7.70 -6.56
C PRO A 182 -7.24 -7.48 -5.40
N GLU A 183 -6.42 -6.43 -5.46
CA GLU A 183 -5.25 -6.29 -4.58
C GLU A 183 -5.63 -6.25 -3.10
N ALA A 184 -6.78 -5.66 -2.76
CA ALA A 184 -7.28 -5.58 -1.38
C ALA A 184 -7.60 -6.96 -0.79
N ALA A 185 -8.41 -7.75 -1.51
CA ALA A 185 -8.79 -9.10 -1.13
C ALA A 185 -7.59 -10.05 -1.06
N LEU A 186 -6.72 -10.01 -2.08
CA LEU A 186 -5.50 -10.82 -2.12
C LEU A 186 -4.52 -10.47 -1.01
N THR A 187 -4.48 -9.21 -0.59
CA THR A 187 -3.63 -8.76 0.52
C THR A 187 -4.19 -9.21 1.86
N PHE A 188 -5.51 -9.16 2.05
CA PHE A 188 -6.15 -9.64 3.27
C PHE A 188 -5.78 -11.10 3.55
N ALA A 189 -5.87 -11.98 2.54
CA ALA A 189 -5.53 -13.39 2.67
C ALA A 189 -4.07 -13.66 3.10
N ARG A 190 -3.17 -12.67 2.94
CA ARG A 190 -1.74 -12.78 3.28
C ARG A 190 -1.37 -12.06 4.58
N LEU A 191 -2.30 -11.34 5.21
CA LEU A 191 -2.07 -10.69 6.51
C LEU A 191 -1.50 -11.60 7.59
N PRO A 192 -1.84 -12.91 7.67
CA PRO A 192 -1.25 -13.81 8.67
C PRO A 192 0.28 -13.85 8.63
N HIS A 193 0.89 -13.64 7.46
CA HIS A 193 2.34 -13.73 7.28
C HIS A 193 3.06 -12.38 7.47
N LEU A 194 2.35 -11.33 7.84
CA LEU A 194 2.93 -10.00 7.98
C LEU A 194 3.82 -9.92 9.24
N ARG A 195 5.13 -9.73 9.00
CA ARG A 195 6.18 -9.71 10.04
C ARG A 195 6.37 -8.39 10.82
N PRO A 196 6.30 -7.18 10.23
CA PRO A 196 6.43 -5.95 11.00
C PRO A 196 5.27 -5.78 11.99
N SER A 197 5.50 -5.01 13.04
CA SER A 197 4.40 -4.53 13.89
C SER A 197 3.48 -3.60 13.10
N VAL A 198 2.21 -3.52 13.49
CA VAL A 198 1.22 -2.69 12.80
C VAL A 198 0.40 -1.89 13.80
N LEU A 199 0.35 -0.57 13.59
CA LEU A 199 -0.73 0.27 14.08
C LEU A 199 -1.74 0.49 12.97
N TYR A 200 -2.98 0.07 13.18
CA TYR A 200 -4.12 0.50 12.38
C TYR A 200 -4.71 1.79 12.94
N VAL A 201 -4.91 2.79 12.09
CA VAL A 201 -5.66 4.01 12.43
C VAL A 201 -6.90 3.97 11.57
N PHE A 202 -8.05 3.74 12.19
CA PHE A 202 -9.34 3.63 11.52
C PHE A 202 -10.18 4.89 11.73
N ALA A 203 -11.14 5.12 10.85
CA ALA A 203 -12.07 6.25 10.90
C ALA A 203 -13.52 5.75 10.94
N ASP A 204 -14.34 6.29 11.85
CA ASP A 204 -15.69 5.77 12.10
C ASP A 204 -16.75 6.18 11.05
N LYS A 205 -16.50 7.22 10.25
CA LYS A 205 -17.32 7.57 9.07
C LYS A 205 -16.78 6.96 7.78
N SER A 206 -15.77 6.09 7.85
CA SER A 206 -15.21 5.44 6.67
C SER A 206 -15.92 4.12 6.36
N ASP A 207 -16.46 4.02 5.14
CA ASP A 207 -17.00 2.76 4.61
C ASP A 207 -15.93 1.65 4.50
N MET A 208 -14.64 2.00 4.59
CA MET A 208 -13.51 1.06 4.53
C MET A 208 -13.25 0.33 5.85
N CYS A 209 -13.82 0.84 6.93
CA CYS A 209 -13.48 0.50 8.31
C CYS A 209 -14.73 0.31 9.16
N LEU A 210 -15.72 -0.36 8.58
CA LEU A 210 -16.82 -0.94 9.32
C LEU A 210 -16.28 -1.83 10.45
N PRO A 211 -16.95 -1.90 11.61
CA PRO A 211 -16.42 -2.61 12.79
C PRO A 211 -15.96 -4.04 12.49
N HIS A 212 -16.70 -4.81 11.69
CA HIS A 212 -16.34 -6.17 11.34
C HIS A 212 -15.13 -6.25 10.40
N HIS A 213 -14.93 -5.27 9.50
CA HIS A 213 -13.72 -5.19 8.67
C HIS A 213 -12.48 -4.84 9.50
N CYS A 214 -12.61 -3.89 10.43
CA CYS A 214 -11.56 -3.54 11.37
C CYS A 214 -11.15 -4.74 12.22
N GLN A 215 -12.13 -5.43 12.81
CA GLN A 215 -11.88 -6.63 13.61
C GLN A 215 -11.23 -7.73 12.77
N ALA A 216 -11.72 -7.98 11.55
CA ALA A 216 -11.13 -8.96 10.64
C ALA A 216 -9.64 -8.68 10.36
N LYS A 217 -9.26 -7.41 10.17
CA LYS A 217 -7.85 -7.00 9.99
C LYS A 217 -7.03 -7.34 11.24
N LEU A 218 -7.53 -7.04 12.44
CA LEU A 218 -6.85 -7.34 13.70
C LEU A 218 -6.67 -8.84 13.93
N ASP A 219 -7.72 -9.62 13.70
CA ASP A 219 -7.73 -11.07 13.93
C ASP A 219 -6.75 -11.82 13.01
N ASN A 220 -6.47 -11.26 11.82
CA ASN A 220 -5.67 -11.95 10.80
C ASN A 220 -4.23 -11.44 10.69
N THR A 221 -3.89 -10.29 11.28
CA THR A 221 -2.57 -9.69 11.05
C THR A 221 -1.48 -10.36 11.85
N GLY A 222 -0.50 -10.95 11.17
CA GLY A 222 0.73 -11.46 11.75
C GLY A 222 0.59 -12.74 12.58
N ILE A 223 -0.55 -13.41 12.55
CA ILE A 223 -0.83 -14.59 13.40
C ILE A 223 -0.29 -15.92 12.84
N GLY A 224 0.16 -15.94 11.58
CA GLY A 224 0.61 -17.13 10.88
C GLY A 224 2.14 -17.30 10.87
N VAL A 225 2.60 -18.35 10.17
CA VAL A 225 4.03 -18.63 10.01
C VAL A 225 4.76 -17.43 9.40
N GLY A 226 5.84 -17.02 10.05
CA GLY A 226 6.64 -15.85 9.65
C GLY A 226 6.03 -14.49 10.02
N GLY A 227 4.81 -14.48 10.57
CA GLY A 227 4.13 -13.29 11.06
C GLY A 227 4.73 -12.74 12.34
N SER A 228 4.22 -11.57 12.74
CA SER A 228 4.71 -10.83 13.91
C SER A 228 4.29 -11.45 15.25
N GLY A 229 3.28 -12.31 15.29
CA GLY A 229 2.57 -12.74 16.51
C GLY A 229 1.28 -11.95 16.78
N GLY A 230 0.96 -10.95 15.94
CA GLY A 230 -0.33 -10.29 15.92
C GLY A 230 -0.68 -9.51 17.19
N VAL A 231 -1.99 -9.44 17.49
CA VAL A 231 -2.52 -8.74 18.66
C VAL A 231 -2.07 -9.41 19.96
N ALA A 232 -2.01 -10.75 19.99
CA ALA A 232 -1.65 -11.54 21.17
C ALA A 232 -0.24 -11.21 21.70
N GLU A 233 0.72 -10.99 20.80
CA GLU A 233 2.10 -10.60 21.15
C GLU A 233 2.27 -9.07 21.31
N GLY A 234 1.17 -8.31 21.27
CA GLY A 234 1.17 -6.85 21.33
C GLY A 234 1.87 -6.19 20.14
N ARG A 235 1.96 -6.90 19.01
CA ARG A 235 2.62 -6.45 17.77
C ARG A 235 1.65 -5.76 16.82
N VAL A 236 0.34 -5.93 17.04
CA VAL A 236 -0.72 -5.27 16.29
C VAL A 236 -1.64 -4.52 17.25
N LYS A 237 -1.96 -3.26 16.94
CA LYS A 237 -2.95 -2.45 17.66
C LYS A 237 -3.80 -1.65 16.68
N SER A 238 -4.94 -1.16 17.15
CA SER A 238 -5.72 -0.16 16.43
C SER A 238 -6.11 1.02 17.31
N VAL A 239 -6.41 2.13 16.65
CA VAL A 239 -7.17 3.27 17.19
C VAL A 239 -8.31 3.58 16.21
N LEU A 240 -9.43 4.09 16.74
CA LEU A 240 -10.59 4.51 15.95
C LEU A 240 -10.82 6.00 16.19
N LEU A 241 -10.60 6.79 15.15
CA LEU A 241 -10.86 8.23 15.15
C LEU A 241 -12.36 8.49 15.01
N LYS A 242 -12.85 9.44 15.79
CA LYS A 242 -14.27 9.80 15.85
C LYS A 242 -14.59 10.97 14.95
N ASP A 243 -15.72 10.89 14.27
CA ASP A 243 -16.23 11.90 13.35
C ASP A 243 -15.36 12.16 12.11
N VAL A 244 -14.45 11.23 11.79
CA VAL A 244 -13.48 11.33 10.69
C VAL A 244 -13.87 10.37 9.56
N GLY A 245 -13.74 10.81 8.31
CA GLY A 245 -13.95 10.01 7.11
C GLY A 245 -12.70 9.25 6.64
N HIS A 246 -12.78 8.70 5.43
CA HIS A 246 -11.68 7.91 4.86
C HIS A 246 -10.37 8.71 4.71
N LEU A 247 -10.43 10.04 4.56
CA LEU A 247 -9.26 10.88 4.27
C LEU A 247 -8.57 11.33 5.56
N ILE A 248 -8.25 10.38 6.44
CA ILE A 248 -7.56 10.59 7.73
C ILE A 248 -6.37 11.57 7.63
N PRO A 249 -5.43 11.44 6.67
CA PRO A 249 -4.28 12.35 6.57
C PRO A 249 -4.65 13.80 6.21
N MET A 250 -5.87 14.03 5.75
CA MET A 250 -6.39 15.33 5.36
C MET A 250 -7.28 15.92 6.46
N GLU A 251 -8.05 15.08 7.15
CA GLU A 251 -9.07 15.50 8.12
C GLU A 251 -8.53 15.55 9.56
N ALA A 252 -7.74 14.56 9.98
CA ALA A 252 -7.36 14.35 11.38
C ALA A 252 -5.83 14.37 11.57
N VAL A 253 -5.17 15.39 11.02
CA VAL A 253 -3.70 15.47 10.92
C VAL A 253 -3.01 15.35 12.27
N VAL A 254 -3.45 16.14 13.25
CA VAL A 254 -2.79 16.22 14.57
C VAL A 254 -2.99 14.93 15.35
N GLU A 255 -4.24 14.49 15.49
CA GLU A 255 -4.59 13.26 16.22
C GLU A 255 -3.90 12.02 15.61
N THR A 256 -3.86 11.93 14.28
CA THR A 256 -3.13 10.86 13.58
C THR A 256 -1.63 10.92 13.86
N ALA A 257 -1.03 12.11 13.85
CA ALA A 257 0.39 12.29 14.13
C ALA A 257 0.74 11.89 15.58
N ASP A 258 -0.12 12.22 16.55
CA ASP A 258 0.08 11.86 17.94
C ASP A 258 0.05 10.33 18.14
N HIS A 259 -0.96 9.65 17.59
CA HIS A 259 -1.02 8.19 17.64
C HIS A 259 0.16 7.52 16.93
N ALA A 260 0.56 8.03 15.76
CA ALA A 260 1.71 7.51 15.03
C ALA A 260 3.01 7.71 15.83
N ALA A 261 3.22 8.89 16.42
CA ALA A 261 4.40 9.21 17.22
C ALA A 261 4.49 8.34 18.48
N GLU A 262 3.37 8.14 19.19
CA GLU A 262 3.31 7.26 20.36
C GLU A 262 3.71 5.82 19.99
N TRP A 263 3.16 5.30 18.89
CA TRP A 263 3.48 3.96 18.41
C TRP A 263 4.93 3.80 17.95
N ILE A 264 5.43 4.76 17.16
CA ILE A 264 6.84 4.79 16.74
C ILE A 264 7.75 4.83 17.97
N GLY A 265 7.41 5.62 19.00
CA GLY A 265 8.16 5.66 20.25
C GLY A 265 8.29 4.29 20.91
N LYS A 266 7.18 3.55 21.01
CA LYS A 266 7.16 2.18 21.58
C LYS A 266 7.99 1.20 20.75
N GLU A 267 7.85 1.21 19.43
CA GLU A 267 8.60 0.31 18.55
C GLU A 267 10.09 0.67 18.45
N MET A 268 10.45 1.95 18.59
CA MET A 268 11.83 2.39 18.74
C MET A 268 12.49 1.85 20.02
N GLN A 269 11.77 1.84 21.14
CA GLN A 269 12.28 1.26 22.39
C GLN A 269 12.51 -0.25 22.24
N ARG A 270 11.55 -0.97 21.64
CA ARG A 270 11.68 -2.40 21.32
C ARG A 270 12.91 -2.65 20.43
N TRP A 271 13.01 -1.93 19.32
CA TRP A 271 14.10 -2.08 18.36
C TRP A 271 15.48 -1.82 19.00
N ARG A 272 15.62 -0.75 19.80
CA ARG A 272 16.88 -0.43 20.49
C ARG A 272 17.30 -1.53 21.46
N ARG A 273 16.34 -2.14 22.17
CA ARG A 273 16.61 -3.24 23.09
C ARG A 273 17.14 -4.46 22.33
N GLU A 274 16.41 -4.91 21.31
CA GLU A 274 16.76 -6.08 20.49
C GLU A 274 18.10 -5.89 19.76
N GLU A 275 18.31 -4.73 19.14
CA GLU A 275 19.55 -4.40 18.45
C GLU A 275 20.72 -4.29 19.44
N GLY A 276 20.48 -3.73 20.63
CA GLY A 276 21.49 -3.64 21.69
C GLY A 276 21.89 -5.01 22.24
N GLU A 277 20.93 -5.92 22.43
CA GLU A 277 21.18 -7.32 22.80
C GLU A 277 22.02 -8.03 21.73
N PHE A 278 21.60 -7.94 20.46
CA PHE A 278 22.34 -8.50 19.35
C PHE A 278 23.77 -7.96 19.29
N ARG A 279 23.96 -6.64 19.42
CA ARG A 279 25.29 -6.01 19.39
C ARG A 279 26.16 -6.46 20.55
N ARG A 280 25.63 -6.52 21.78
CA ARG A 280 26.40 -6.99 22.94
C ARG A 280 26.88 -8.43 22.74
N GLU A 281 26.04 -9.32 22.23
CA GLU A 281 26.46 -10.69 21.95
C GLU A 281 27.45 -10.76 20.77
N TRP A 282 27.24 -9.94 19.74
CA TRP A 282 28.15 -9.88 18.61
C TRP A 282 29.52 -9.31 19.00
N GLU A 283 29.59 -8.29 19.84
CA GLU A 283 30.83 -7.63 20.26
C GLU A 283 31.72 -8.54 21.11
N LYS A 284 31.13 -9.46 21.90
CA LYS A 284 31.89 -10.48 22.66
C LYS A 284 32.68 -11.44 21.76
N LYS A 285 32.25 -11.65 20.51
CA LYS A 285 32.91 -12.57 19.58
C LYS A 285 34.19 -11.98 19.00
N SER A 286 35.25 -12.78 18.98
CA SER A 286 36.49 -12.49 18.25
C SER A 286 36.24 -12.37 16.74
N LYS A 287 37.22 -11.82 16.00
CA LYS A 287 37.14 -11.73 14.53
C LYS A 287 37.00 -13.11 13.87
N ILE A 288 37.62 -14.14 14.43
CA ILE A 288 37.54 -15.51 13.91
C ILE A 288 36.14 -16.08 14.13
N GLU A 289 35.59 -15.98 15.35
CA GLU A 289 34.24 -16.46 15.66
C GLU A 289 33.14 -15.75 14.86
N LYS A 290 33.36 -14.51 14.43
CA LYS A 290 32.46 -13.78 13.52
C LYS A 290 32.51 -14.28 12.08
N ALA A 291 33.59 -14.95 11.70
CA ALA A 291 33.87 -15.41 10.35
C ALA A 291 33.74 -16.93 10.18
N THR A 292 33.54 -17.68 11.27
CA THR A 292 33.46 -19.15 11.26
C THR A 292 32.18 -19.65 11.92
N ILE A 293 31.76 -20.85 11.53
CA ILE A 293 30.76 -21.62 12.29
C ILE A 293 31.38 -22.15 13.59
N ASP A 294 30.58 -22.25 14.65
CA ASP A 294 31.01 -22.79 15.94
C ASP A 294 30.97 -24.33 15.98
N GLU A 295 31.43 -24.89 17.09
CA GLU A 295 31.45 -26.35 17.30
C GLU A 295 30.05 -26.94 17.46
N GLU A 296 29.09 -26.17 17.98
CA GLU A 296 27.69 -26.62 18.11
C GLU A 296 27.10 -26.86 16.71
N TRP A 297 27.28 -25.91 15.80
CA TRP A 297 26.93 -26.08 14.40
C TRP A 297 27.59 -27.32 13.79
N ARG A 298 28.90 -27.51 14.00
CA ARG A 298 29.63 -28.69 13.47
C ARG A 298 29.11 -30.02 14.04
N GLY A 299 28.74 -30.05 15.33
CA GLY A 299 28.18 -31.23 15.98
C GLY A 299 26.84 -31.68 15.38
N HIS A 300 26.01 -30.70 14.99
CA HIS A 300 24.73 -30.96 14.31
C HIS A 300 24.89 -31.21 12.80
N ALA A 301 25.76 -30.45 12.13
CA ALA A 301 26.05 -30.57 10.70
C ALA A 301 27.12 -31.64 10.44
N LYS A 302 26.88 -32.87 10.91
CA LYS A 302 27.81 -33.99 10.74
C LYS A 302 28.14 -34.19 9.25
N PRO A 303 29.40 -34.54 8.93
CA PRO A 303 29.79 -34.78 7.55
C PRO A 303 28.95 -35.91 6.94
N PRO A 304 28.62 -35.82 5.64
CA PRO A 304 27.90 -36.90 4.96
C PRO A 304 28.70 -38.20 5.10
N VAL A 305 28.00 -39.29 5.42
CA VAL A 305 28.61 -40.62 5.48
C VAL A 305 29.13 -40.96 4.09
N ARG A 306 30.45 -41.05 3.92
CA ARG A 306 31.04 -41.56 2.69
C ARG A 306 30.62 -43.02 2.55
N SER A 307 29.79 -43.33 1.56
CA SER A 307 29.55 -44.72 1.18
C SER A 307 30.86 -45.27 0.62
N ASN A 308 31.53 -46.14 1.36
CA ASN A 308 32.49 -47.06 0.76
C ASN A 308 31.68 -48.08 -0.05
N GLN A 309 31.18 -47.66 -1.23
CA GLN A 309 30.96 -48.61 -2.30
C GLN A 309 32.35 -49.03 -2.77
N SER A 310 32.89 -50.05 -2.11
CA SER A 310 33.86 -50.94 -2.71
C SER A 310 33.18 -51.55 -3.94
N ASN A 311 33.32 -50.89 -5.09
CA ASN A 311 33.16 -51.56 -6.37
C ASN A 311 34.29 -52.59 -6.46
N GLY A 312 34.02 -53.78 -5.91
CA GLY A 312 34.72 -54.99 -6.27
C GLY A 312 34.39 -55.31 -7.72
N VAL A 313 35.16 -54.75 -8.66
CA VAL A 313 35.33 -55.32 -10.00
C VAL A 313 36.79 -55.21 -10.39
N GLY A 314 37.43 -56.38 -10.39
CA GLY A 314 38.60 -56.82 -11.13
C GLY A 314 39.44 -55.83 -11.95
N GLY A 315 40.75 -55.85 -11.65
CA GLY A 315 41.79 -56.10 -12.66
C GLY A 315 42.19 -54.94 -13.57
N ALA A 316 43.41 -54.43 -13.37
CA ALA A 316 44.55 -54.57 -14.29
C ALA A 316 45.57 -53.44 -14.10
N ALA A 317 46.80 -53.88 -13.83
CA ALA A 317 48.11 -53.33 -14.16
C ALA A 317 48.36 -51.81 -14.17
N ARG A 318 49.33 -51.43 -13.33
CA ARG A 318 50.23 -50.27 -13.46
C ARG A 318 50.72 -50.07 -14.90
N VAL A 319 50.72 -48.82 -15.36
CA VAL A 319 51.76 -48.31 -16.28
C VAL A 319 52.17 -46.91 -15.80
N ASP A 320 53.48 -46.75 -15.66
CA ASP A 320 54.19 -45.53 -15.30
C ASP A 320 53.92 -44.39 -16.29
N ALA A 321 53.79 -43.17 -15.76
CA ALA A 321 54.12 -41.96 -16.51
C ALA A 321 54.84 -40.99 -15.56
N LYS A 322 56.17 -40.97 -15.71
CA LYS A 322 57.02 -39.88 -15.20
C LYS A 322 56.65 -38.59 -15.93
N LEU A 323 56.44 -37.53 -15.17
CA LEU A 323 56.99 -36.18 -15.38
C LEU A 323 57.11 -35.52 -14.00
#